data_AF-A0A2D5VG75-F1
#
_entry.id   AF-A0A2D5VG75-F1
#
_cell.length_a   1.000
_cell.length_b   1.000
_cell.length_c   1.000
_cell.angle_alpha   90.00
_cell.angle_beta   90.00
_cell.angle_gamma   90.00
#
_symmetry.space_group_name_H-M   'P 1'
#
loop_
_entity.id
_entity.type
_entity.pdbx_description
1 polymer ?
#
loop_
_entity_poly.entity_id
_entity_poly.type
_entity_poly.pdbx_seq_one_letter_code
_entity_poly.pdbx_strand_id
1 'polypeptide(L)'
;MRRQALVAIAIGTLSVLFLLIIPRIVAQVNSSTKPSIQDEIRRHTNILKGWQLIDAIGPTAEQAALLLTKFKRLEDLKAKSRTQRIQTFNLLKELAEEEGRTEDKKRALAAYRENSHQAELAVAYNDIYTILDVDQQVKFAVFNRTFRRDLHDTLKVLASIRELKAQEKVEKK
;
A
#
# COMPACT_ATOMS: atom_id res chain seq x y z
N MET A 1 -52.11 10.03 -34.94
CA MET A 1 -51.63 11.10 -34.02
C MET A 1 -51.22 10.62 -32.63
N ARG A 2 -51.74 9.52 -32.06
CA ARG A 2 -51.41 9.10 -30.66
C ARG A 2 -50.01 8.47 -30.43
N ARG A 3 -49.37 7.89 -31.45
CA ARG A 3 -48.05 7.23 -31.29
C ARG A 3 -46.86 8.19 -31.27
N GLN A 4 -46.91 9.32 -31.98
CA GLN A 4 -45.84 10.31 -32.00
C GLN A 4 -45.74 11.09 -30.68
N ALA A 5 -46.87 11.36 -30.01
CA ALA A 5 -46.89 11.99 -28.70
C ALA A 5 -46.26 11.12 -27.60
N LEU A 6 -46.46 9.79 -27.64
CA LEU A 6 -45.85 8.86 -26.68
C LEU A 6 -44.33 8.73 -26.84
N VAL A 7 -43.82 8.76 -28.08
CA VAL A 7 -42.37 8.72 -28.35
C VAL A 7 -41.68 10.01 -27.89
N ALA A 8 -42.31 11.17 -28.11
CA ALA A 8 -41.78 12.45 -27.65
C ALA A 8 -41.70 12.56 -26.11
N ILE A 9 -42.71 12.04 -25.41
CA ILE A 9 -42.73 12.01 -23.94
C ILE A 9 -41.65 11.05 -23.41
N ALA A 10 -41.46 9.89 -24.04
CA ALA A 10 -40.44 8.92 -23.64
C ALA A 10 -39.00 9.43 -23.85
N ILE A 11 -38.73 10.18 -24.92
CA ILE A 11 -37.41 10.79 -25.17
C ILE A 11 -37.15 11.97 -24.21
N GLY A 12 -38.19 12.76 -23.91
CA GLY A 12 -38.11 13.85 -22.94
C GLY A 12 -37.79 13.36 -21.52
N THR A 13 -38.43 12.29 -21.06
CA THR A 13 -38.16 11.72 -19.72
C THR A 13 -36.78 11.06 -19.64
N LEU A 14 -36.31 10.37 -20.68
CA LEU A 14 -34.96 9.81 -20.73
C LEU A 14 -33.86 10.89 -20.72
N SER A 15 -34.08 12.02 -21.40
CA SER A 15 -33.13 13.13 -21.46
C SER A 15 -33.01 13.86 -20.11
N VAL A 16 -34.14 14.03 -19.40
CA VAL A 16 -34.14 14.59 -18.04
C VAL A 16 -33.47 13.64 -17.05
N LEU A 17 -33.67 12.33 -17.19
CA LEU A 17 -32.96 11.32 -16.38
C LEU A 17 -31.44 11.38 -16.61
N PHE A 18 -31.01 11.49 -17.87
CA PHE A 18 -29.59 11.59 -18.23
C PHE A 18 -28.95 12.86 -17.66
N LEU A 19 -29.64 14.01 -17.72
CA LEU A 19 -29.18 15.29 -17.15
C LEU A 19 -29.10 15.29 -15.62
N LEU A 20 -29.86 14.43 -14.93
CA LEU A 20 -29.77 14.29 -13.46
C LEU A 20 -28.71 13.26 -13.02
N ILE A 21 -28.38 12.30 -13.89
CA ILE A 21 -27.40 11.25 -13.61
C ILE A 21 -25.97 11.73 -13.93
N ILE A 22 -25.77 12.48 -15.03
CA ILE A 22 -24.44 12.98 -15.43
C ILE A 22 -23.77 13.80 -14.32
N PRO A 23 -24.41 14.76 -13.64
CA PRO A 23 -23.78 15.52 -12.55
C PRO A 23 -23.42 14.66 -11.36
N ARG A 24 -24.18 13.59 -11.07
CA ARG A 24 -23.86 12.63 -9.99
C ARG A 24 -22.68 11.75 -10.36
N ILE A 25 -22.60 11.27 -11.60
CA ILE A 25 -21.42 10.51 -12.08
C ILE A 25 -20.19 11.41 -12.10
N VAL A 26 -20.31 12.66 -12.58
CA VAL A 26 -19.21 13.64 -12.58
C VAL A 26 -18.81 14.02 -11.15
N ALA A 27 -19.75 14.16 -10.21
CA ALA A 27 -19.43 14.39 -8.80
C ALA A 27 -18.77 13.17 -8.13
N GLN A 28 -19.18 11.95 -8.50
CA GLN A 28 -18.58 10.70 -8.00
C GLN A 28 -17.19 10.45 -8.61
N VAL A 29 -16.95 10.84 -9.85
CA VAL A 29 -15.63 10.78 -10.51
C VAL A 29 -14.70 11.92 -10.06
N ASN A 30 -15.23 13.14 -9.82
CA ASN A 30 -14.48 14.27 -9.27
C ASN A 30 -14.28 14.21 -7.75
N SER A 31 -14.98 13.31 -7.06
CA SER A 31 -14.65 12.92 -5.68
C SER A 31 -13.41 12.03 -5.60
N SER A 32 -12.56 12.04 -6.65
CA SER A 32 -11.15 11.65 -6.59
C SER A 32 -10.52 12.35 -5.41
N THR A 33 -10.60 11.65 -4.28
CA THR A 33 -10.20 12.10 -2.98
C THR A 33 -8.72 12.29 -3.13
N LYS A 34 -8.27 13.56 -3.14
CA LYS A 34 -6.85 13.86 -3.19
C LYS A 34 -6.17 12.93 -2.17
N PRO A 35 -5.24 12.06 -2.59
CA PRO A 35 -4.71 11.03 -1.73
C PRO A 35 -4.21 11.69 -0.45
N SER A 36 -4.47 11.05 0.70
CA SER A 36 -4.03 11.61 1.97
C SER A 36 -2.51 11.81 1.92
N ILE A 37 -1.99 12.76 2.69
CA ILE A 37 -0.53 12.97 2.80
C ILE A 37 0.17 11.65 3.16
N GLN A 38 -0.47 10.82 3.97
CA GLN A 38 0.05 9.51 4.35
C GLN A 38 0.11 8.52 3.16
N ASP A 39 -0.90 8.53 2.29
CA ASP A 39 -0.91 7.71 1.07
C ASP A 39 0.15 8.16 0.07
N GLU A 40 0.35 9.48 -0.07
CA GLU A 40 1.42 10.05 -0.90
C GLU A 40 2.80 9.66 -0.38
N ILE A 41 3.05 9.78 0.93
CA ILE A 41 4.31 9.35 1.56
C ILE A 41 4.53 7.86 1.35
N ARG A 42 3.49 7.03 1.53
CA ARG A 42 3.57 5.57 1.30
C ARG A 42 3.92 5.27 -0.16
N ARG A 43 3.29 5.97 -1.10
CA ARG A 43 3.54 5.81 -2.53
C ARG A 43 4.98 6.18 -2.90
N HIS A 44 5.47 7.34 -2.47
CA HIS A 44 6.84 7.77 -2.72
C HIS A 44 7.87 6.84 -2.07
N THR A 45 7.60 6.39 -0.84
CA THR A 45 8.44 5.41 -0.16
C THR A 45 8.53 4.13 -1.00
N ASN A 46 7.40 3.60 -1.46
CA ASN A 46 7.36 2.38 -2.28
C ASN A 46 8.12 2.53 -3.60
N ILE A 47 8.04 3.70 -4.25
CA ILE A 47 8.83 4.02 -5.44
C ILE A 47 10.32 3.96 -5.10
N LEU A 48 10.76 4.67 -4.05
CA LEU A 48 12.16 4.67 -3.62
C LEU A 48 12.66 3.26 -3.30
N LYS A 49 11.85 2.42 -2.64
CA LYS A 49 12.22 1.01 -2.41
C LYS A 49 12.47 0.26 -3.70
N GLY A 50 11.59 0.45 -4.68
CA GLY A 50 11.71 -0.19 -6.00
C GLY A 50 12.99 0.24 -6.71
N TRP A 51 13.33 1.53 -6.68
CA TRP A 51 14.58 2.04 -7.25
C TRP A 51 15.81 1.44 -6.57
N GLN A 52 15.86 1.48 -5.23
CA GLN A 52 16.98 0.92 -4.47
C GLN A 52 17.12 -0.60 -4.65
N LEU A 53 16.01 -1.31 -4.85
CA LEU A 53 16.03 -2.74 -5.17
C LEU A 53 16.72 -3.01 -6.51
N ILE A 54 16.37 -2.26 -7.55
CA ILE A 54 16.98 -2.40 -8.88
C ILE A 54 18.47 -2.09 -8.82
N ASP A 55 18.83 -1.00 -8.15
CA ASP A 55 20.22 -0.59 -7.95
C ASP A 55 21.04 -1.65 -7.21
N ALA A 56 20.48 -2.22 -6.12
CA ALA A 56 21.17 -3.22 -5.32
C ALA A 56 21.34 -4.57 -6.03
N ILE A 57 20.35 -4.99 -6.82
CA ILE A 57 20.37 -6.31 -7.46
C ILE A 57 21.11 -6.28 -8.79
N GLY A 58 20.97 -5.21 -9.57
CA GLY A 58 21.43 -5.12 -10.95
C GLY A 58 20.76 -6.14 -11.89
N PRO A 59 19.41 -6.19 -11.96
CA PRO A 59 18.70 -7.11 -12.85
C PRO A 59 18.82 -6.70 -14.32
N THR A 60 18.61 -7.64 -15.24
CA THR A 60 18.38 -7.30 -16.65
C THR A 60 17.06 -6.52 -16.82
N ALA A 61 16.89 -5.85 -17.95
CA ALA A 61 15.64 -5.11 -18.23
C ALA A 61 14.39 -6.01 -18.16
N GLU A 62 14.50 -7.25 -18.64
CA GLU A 62 13.42 -8.25 -18.59
C GLU A 62 13.12 -8.69 -17.15
N GLN A 63 14.17 -8.92 -16.35
CA GLN A 63 14.03 -9.28 -14.93
C GLN A 63 13.44 -8.12 -14.11
N ALA A 64 13.81 -6.86 -14.41
CA ALA A 64 13.44 -5.70 -13.62
C ALA A 64 11.92 -5.51 -13.50
N ALA A 65 11.18 -5.65 -14.60
CA ALA A 65 9.72 -5.50 -14.59
C ALA A 65 9.03 -6.59 -13.75
N LEU A 66 9.48 -7.84 -13.90
CA LEU A 66 8.98 -8.98 -13.13
C LEU A 66 9.32 -8.85 -11.65
N LEU A 67 10.55 -8.45 -11.35
CA LEU A 67 11.06 -8.25 -10.00
C LEU A 67 10.26 -7.17 -9.27
N LEU A 68 10.05 -6.00 -9.87
CA LEU A 68 9.25 -4.92 -9.26
C LEU A 68 7.81 -5.38 -8.97
N THR A 69 7.22 -6.16 -9.87
CA THR A 69 5.87 -6.68 -9.72
C THR A 69 5.77 -7.67 -8.54
N LYS A 70 6.67 -8.65 -8.50
CA LYS A 70 6.71 -9.67 -7.43
C LYS A 70 7.11 -9.04 -6.09
N PHE A 71 8.04 -8.09 -6.09
CA PHE A 71 8.44 -7.36 -4.89
C PHE A 71 7.30 -6.50 -4.32
N LYS A 72 6.51 -5.84 -5.17
CA LYS A 72 5.33 -5.11 -4.72
C LYS A 72 4.35 -6.04 -4.01
N ARG A 73 4.05 -7.21 -4.58
CA ARG A 73 3.20 -8.23 -3.95
C ARG A 73 3.74 -8.65 -2.58
N LEU A 74 5.05 -8.90 -2.49
CA LEU A 74 5.70 -9.24 -1.22
C LEU A 74 5.54 -8.11 -0.17
N GLU A 75 5.77 -6.85 -0.55
CA GLU A 75 5.63 -5.71 0.35
C GLU A 75 4.17 -5.50 0.80
N ASP A 76 3.20 -5.70 -0.09
CA ASP A 76 1.76 -5.63 0.25
C ASP A 76 1.36 -6.73 1.25
N LEU A 77 1.86 -7.96 1.06
CA LEU A 77 1.65 -9.06 2.02
C LEU A 77 2.29 -8.77 3.38
N LYS A 78 3.52 -8.24 3.40
CA LYS A 78 4.18 -7.82 4.65
C LYS A 78 3.41 -6.71 5.35
N ALA A 79 2.87 -5.75 4.59
CA ALA A 79 2.09 -4.66 5.14
C ALA A 79 0.79 -5.18 5.77
N LYS A 80 0.05 -6.05 5.07
CA LYS A 80 -1.15 -6.70 5.58
C LYS A 80 -0.86 -7.52 6.85
N SER A 81 0.17 -8.35 6.81
CA SER A 81 0.61 -9.14 7.97
C SER A 81 0.97 -8.27 9.17
N ARG A 82 1.69 -7.16 8.95
CA ARG A 82 2.04 -6.20 10.00
C ARG A 82 0.80 -5.55 10.60
N THR A 83 -0.12 -5.07 9.77
CA THR A 83 -1.36 -4.44 10.24
C THR A 83 -2.18 -5.39 11.08
N GLN A 84 -2.36 -6.63 10.63
CA GLN A 84 -3.10 -7.64 11.39
C GLN A 84 -2.41 -7.95 12.72
N ARG A 85 -1.09 -8.11 12.75
CA ARG A 85 -0.34 -8.32 14.00
C ARG A 85 -0.52 -7.17 14.99
N ILE A 86 -0.50 -5.92 14.51
CA ILE A 86 -0.72 -4.74 15.36
C ILE A 86 -2.15 -4.76 15.93
N GLN A 87 -3.15 -5.03 15.09
CA GLN A 87 -4.56 -5.11 15.53
C GLN A 87 -4.77 -6.21 16.57
N THR A 88 -4.24 -7.41 16.32
CA THR A 88 -4.34 -8.53 17.27
C THR A 88 -3.59 -8.23 18.57
N PHE A 89 -2.43 -7.59 18.51
CA PHE A 89 -1.69 -7.19 19.70
C PHE A 89 -2.42 -6.12 20.51
N ASN A 90 -3.01 -5.11 19.86
CA ASN A 90 -3.80 -4.08 20.54
C ASN A 90 -5.02 -4.70 21.24
N LEU A 91 -5.72 -5.62 20.58
CA LEU A 91 -6.82 -6.37 21.18
C LEU A 91 -6.36 -7.18 22.41
N LEU A 92 -5.20 -7.84 22.32
CA LEU A 92 -4.63 -8.55 23.47
C LEU A 92 -4.29 -7.61 24.63
N LYS A 93 -3.79 -6.41 24.32
CA LYS A 93 -3.50 -5.39 25.34
C LYS A 93 -4.79 -4.94 26.05
N GLU A 94 -5.84 -4.65 25.30
CA GLU A 94 -7.16 -4.29 25.86
C GLU A 94 -7.71 -5.43 26.74
N LEU A 95 -7.73 -6.66 26.22
CA LEU A 95 -8.22 -7.82 26.97
C LEU A 95 -7.38 -8.14 28.21
N ALA A 96 -6.10 -7.79 28.24
CA ALA A 96 -5.23 -8.03 29.40
C ALA A 96 -5.61 -7.14 30.60
N GLU A 97 -6.22 -5.99 30.37
CA GLU A 97 -6.65 -5.04 31.40
C GLU A 97 -8.05 -5.37 31.97
N GLU A 98 -8.81 -6.26 31.31
CA GLU A 98 -10.16 -6.66 31.72
C GLU A 98 -10.18 -7.95 32.56
N GLU A 99 -10.94 -8.00 33.65
CA GLU A 99 -11.24 -9.25 34.36
C GLU A 99 -12.32 -10.08 33.63
N GLY A 100 -12.17 -11.41 33.61
CA GLY A 100 -13.08 -12.29 32.88
C GLY A 100 -12.78 -12.41 31.37
N ARG A 101 -13.83 -12.68 30.56
CA ARG A 101 -13.78 -12.88 29.09
C ARG A 101 -12.78 -13.93 28.60
N THR A 102 -12.68 -15.05 29.32
CA THR A 102 -11.72 -16.14 29.06
C THR A 102 -11.75 -16.65 27.62
N GLU A 103 -12.93 -16.79 27.00
CA GLU A 103 -13.04 -17.28 25.63
C GLU A 103 -12.55 -16.27 24.58
N ASP A 104 -12.80 -14.98 24.79
CA ASP A 104 -12.26 -13.92 23.91
C ASP A 104 -10.73 -13.84 24.01
N LYS A 105 -10.20 -13.97 25.23
CA LYS A 105 -8.75 -14.06 25.48
C LYS A 105 -8.11 -15.25 24.77
N LYS A 106 -8.73 -16.44 24.89
CA LYS A 106 -8.27 -17.65 24.18
C LYS A 106 -8.27 -17.43 22.66
N ARG A 107 -9.34 -16.85 22.10
CA ARG A 107 -9.46 -16.59 20.66
C ARG A 107 -8.42 -15.58 20.16
N ALA A 108 -8.25 -14.46 20.87
CA ALA A 108 -7.26 -13.44 20.53
C ALA A 108 -5.83 -13.99 20.61
N LEU A 109 -5.54 -14.82 21.62
CA LEU A 109 -4.24 -15.47 21.78
C LEU A 109 -3.96 -16.50 20.67
N ALA A 110 -4.98 -17.28 20.28
CA ALA A 110 -4.87 -18.19 19.14
C ALA A 110 -4.58 -17.42 17.84
N ALA A 111 -5.33 -16.36 17.56
CA ALA A 111 -5.11 -15.51 16.40
C ALA A 111 -3.73 -14.82 16.38
N TYR A 112 -3.19 -14.48 17.56
CA TYR A 112 -1.85 -13.91 17.67
C TYR A 112 -0.74 -14.92 17.36
N ARG A 113 -0.93 -16.18 17.79
CA ARG A 113 -0.02 -17.29 17.52
C ARG A 113 -0.11 -17.77 16.07
N GLU A 114 -1.30 -17.66 15.48
CA GLU A 114 -1.56 -18.05 14.09
C GLU A 114 -0.77 -17.15 13.13
N ASN A 115 0.32 -17.70 12.60
CA ASN A 115 1.16 -17.02 11.61
C ASN A 115 0.59 -17.22 10.19
N SER A 116 -0.69 -16.93 10.00
CA SER A 116 -1.46 -17.20 8.77
C SER A 116 -0.78 -16.69 7.49
N HIS A 117 -0.05 -15.58 7.56
CA HIS A 117 0.65 -15.00 6.41
C HIS A 117 2.04 -15.60 6.13
N GLN A 118 2.57 -16.46 6.99
CA GLN A 118 3.93 -16.98 6.84
C GLN A 118 4.09 -17.86 5.60
N ALA A 119 3.07 -18.67 5.28
CA ALA A 119 3.05 -19.49 4.07
C ALA A 119 2.97 -18.61 2.80
N GLU A 120 2.06 -17.62 2.78
CA GLU A 120 1.93 -16.68 1.64
C GLU A 120 3.21 -15.87 1.42
N LEU A 121 3.86 -15.42 2.51
CA LEU A 121 5.14 -14.74 2.44
C LEU A 121 6.24 -15.64 1.89
N ALA A 122 6.31 -16.91 2.32
CA ALA A 122 7.29 -17.87 1.81
C ALA A 122 7.13 -18.09 0.30
N VAL A 123 5.88 -18.23 -0.18
CA VAL A 123 5.58 -18.31 -1.62
C VAL A 123 6.04 -17.04 -2.34
N ALA A 124 5.73 -15.86 -1.81
CA ALA A 124 6.14 -14.60 -2.43
C ALA A 124 7.66 -14.40 -2.49
N TYR A 125 8.41 -14.90 -1.49
CA TYR A 125 9.87 -14.93 -1.55
C TYR A 125 10.37 -15.86 -2.65
N ASN A 126 9.83 -17.09 -2.72
CA ASN A 126 10.20 -18.05 -3.76
C ASN A 126 9.87 -17.54 -5.17
N ASP A 127 8.75 -16.83 -5.34
CA ASP A 127 8.38 -16.18 -6.60
C ASP A 127 9.46 -15.20 -7.09
N ILE A 128 10.17 -14.53 -6.18
CA ILE A 128 11.28 -13.63 -6.52
C ILE A 128 12.55 -14.44 -6.80
N TYR A 129 12.87 -15.44 -5.98
CA TYR A 129 14.08 -16.24 -6.18
C TYR A 129 14.08 -17.00 -7.52
N THR A 130 12.92 -17.42 -8.02
CA THR A 130 12.82 -18.12 -9.32
C THR A 130 13.21 -17.29 -10.54
N ILE A 131 13.22 -15.95 -10.43
CA ILE A 131 13.58 -15.07 -11.56
C ILE A 131 15.01 -14.51 -11.46
N LEU A 132 15.71 -14.79 -10.37
CA LEU A 132 17.05 -14.27 -10.06
C LEU A 132 18.08 -15.39 -10.12
N ASP A 133 19.27 -15.09 -10.64
CA ASP A 133 20.42 -15.97 -10.48
C ASP A 133 20.93 -15.98 -9.03
N VAL A 134 21.81 -16.92 -8.69
CA VAL A 134 22.26 -17.12 -7.30
C VAL A 134 22.89 -15.85 -6.69
N ASP A 135 23.67 -15.09 -7.46
CA ASP A 135 24.31 -13.87 -6.96
C ASP A 135 23.26 -12.78 -6.69
N GLN A 136 22.28 -12.64 -7.59
CA GLN A 136 21.15 -11.75 -7.42
C GLN A 136 20.25 -12.16 -6.25
N GLN A 137 20.07 -13.46 -5.99
CA GLN A 137 19.33 -13.96 -4.83
C GLN A 137 20.01 -13.57 -3.51
N VAL A 138 21.34 -13.67 -3.45
CA VAL A 138 22.13 -13.24 -2.28
C VAL A 138 21.97 -11.73 -2.06
N LYS A 139 22.12 -10.93 -3.12
CA LYS A 139 21.89 -9.47 -3.07
C LYS A 139 20.48 -9.13 -2.59
N PHE A 140 19.47 -9.83 -3.09
CA PHE A 140 18.09 -9.64 -2.66
C PHE A 140 17.88 -10.00 -1.18
N ALA A 141 18.47 -11.10 -0.69
CA ALA A 141 18.37 -11.48 0.71
C ALA A 141 18.99 -10.43 1.65
N VAL A 142 20.16 -9.89 1.29
CA VAL A 142 20.82 -8.80 2.01
C VAL A 142 19.95 -7.55 1.98
N PHE A 143 19.54 -7.10 0.79
CA PHE A 143 18.66 -5.94 0.61
C PHE A 143 17.40 -6.06 1.46
N ASN A 144 16.69 -7.19 1.38
CA ASN A 144 15.45 -7.40 2.11
C ASN A 144 15.62 -7.32 3.63
N ARG A 145 16.81 -7.65 4.14
CA ARG A 145 17.15 -7.56 5.57
C ARG A 145 17.56 -6.14 5.99
N THR A 146 18.37 -5.45 5.19
CA THR A 146 18.95 -4.14 5.57
C THR A 146 18.08 -2.96 5.18
N PHE A 147 17.23 -3.11 4.15
CA PHE A 147 16.47 -2.03 3.54
C PHE A 147 15.71 -1.14 4.53
N ARG A 148 15.11 -1.72 5.57
CA ARG A 148 14.36 -0.93 6.58
C ARG A 148 15.24 0.06 7.33
N ARG A 149 16.48 -0.33 7.62
CA ARG A 149 17.47 0.53 8.25
C ARG A 149 17.92 1.61 7.27
N ASP A 150 18.26 1.20 6.06
CA ASP A 150 18.79 2.11 5.03
C ASP A 150 17.73 3.14 4.59
N LEU A 151 16.44 2.75 4.55
CA LEU A 151 15.31 3.65 4.32
C LEU A 151 15.11 4.63 5.48
N HIS A 152 15.20 4.17 6.72
CA HIS A 152 15.10 5.04 7.89
C HIS A 152 16.18 6.13 7.84
N ASP A 153 17.41 5.75 7.50
CA ASP A 153 18.53 6.68 7.39
C ASP A 153 18.33 7.66 6.22
N THR A 154 17.84 7.18 5.08
CA THR A 154 17.48 8.02 3.93
C THR A 154 16.39 9.03 4.27
N LEU A 155 15.32 8.60 4.97
CA LEU A 155 14.25 9.49 5.40
C LEU A 155 14.73 10.54 6.40
N LYS A 156 15.64 10.18 7.31
CA LYS A 156 16.28 11.10 8.25
C LYS A 156 17.06 12.19 7.51
N VAL A 157 17.85 11.82 6.50
CA VAL A 157 18.59 12.76 5.65
C VAL A 157 17.64 13.71 4.92
N LEU A 158 16.57 13.18 4.30
CA LEU A 158 15.57 13.99 3.60
C LEU A 158 14.85 14.98 4.54
N ALA A 159 14.56 14.57 5.79
CA ALA A 159 14.00 15.45 6.80
C ALA A 159 14.97 16.59 7.17
N SER A 160 16.25 16.28 7.39
CA SER A 160 17.28 17.30 7.65
C SER A 160 17.45 18.29 6.50
N ILE A 161 17.41 17.82 5.24
CA ILE A 161 17.46 18.71 4.07
C ILE A 161 16.24 19.65 4.04
N ARG A 162 15.06 19.16 4.40
CA ARG A 162 13.84 19.99 4.46
C ARG A 162 13.97 21.07 5.52
N GLU A 163 14.51 20.74 6.70
CA GLU A 163 14.76 21.69 7.79
C GLU A 163 15.77 22.77 7.39
N LEU A 164 16.91 22.38 6.80
CA LEU A 164 17.92 23.32 6.30
C LEU A 164 17.34 24.29 5.26
N LYS A 165 16.53 23.79 4.31
CA LYS A 165 15.85 24.65 3.32
C LYS A 165 14.79 25.57 3.93
N ALA A 166 14.19 25.18 5.05
CA ALA A 166 13.23 26.05 5.76
C ALA A 166 13.96 27.18 6.49
N GLN A 167 15.11 26.88 7.12
CA GLN A 167 15.96 27.87 7.79
C GLN A 167 16.57 28.87 6.80
N GLU A 168 17.07 28.41 5.65
CA GLU A 168 17.60 29.28 4.59
C GLU A 168 16.54 30.28 4.05
N LYS A 169 15.26 29.90 4.03
CA LYS A 169 14.15 30.78 3.63
C LYS A 169 13.78 31.82 4.69
N VAL A 170 14.08 31.56 5.97
CA VAL A 170 13.84 32.50 7.07
C VAL A 170 14.97 33.51 7.18
N GLU A 171 16.22 33.10 6.95
CA GLU A 171 17.39 34.01 6.97
C GLU A 171 17.47 34.94 5.76
N LYS A 172 16.82 34.60 4.64
CA LYS A 172 16.73 35.44 3.42
C LYS A 172 15.52 36.38 3.40
N LYS A 173 14.79 36.52 4.51
CA LYS A 173 13.67 37.46 4.68
C LYS A 173 14.04 38.53 5.71
#